data_AF-A0A2C1KTS6-F1
#
_entry.id   AF-A0A2C1KTS6-F1
#
_cell.length_a   1.000
_cell.length_b   1.000
_cell.length_c   1.000
_cell.angle_alpha   90.00
_cell.angle_beta   90.00
_cell.angle_gamma   90.00
#
_symmetry.space_group_name_H-M   'P 1'
#
loop_
_entity.id
_entity.type
_entity.pdbx_description
1 polymer ?
#
loop_
_entity_poly.entity_id
_entity_poly.type
_entity_poly.pdbx_seq_one_letter_code
_entity_poly.pdbx_strand_id
1 'polypeptide(L)'
;MSTAAVAKSLGVSRRTLMRWVDQLDLELEKNELGHYQFSDADIERLKQLQNNPTVTPTPANEQTRKGTITQMVSLDESKVDSLTQRIEEVERKVQSKADGVVSYQLLQHRREMEELQSTIKKLELRIEELEQEKLSKKQEFGKDPALVFDQTKAPAKPSRRKGLISSILGF
;
A
#
# COMPACT_ATOMS: atom_id res chain seq x y z
N MET A 1 -44.51 -19.94 -60.39
CA MET A 1 -43.26 -19.47 -61.05
C MET A 1 -42.01 -20.07 -60.38
N SER A 2 -40.89 -20.25 -61.10
CA SER A 2 -39.63 -20.72 -60.50
C SER A 2 -38.89 -19.61 -59.76
N THR A 3 -38.06 -19.95 -58.77
CA THR A 3 -37.25 -19.00 -58.00
C THR A 3 -36.48 -18.00 -58.86
N ALA A 4 -35.88 -18.47 -59.97
CA ALA A 4 -35.09 -17.62 -60.86
C ALA A 4 -35.97 -16.62 -61.64
N ALA A 5 -37.17 -17.05 -62.07
CA ALA A 5 -38.12 -16.20 -62.74
C ALA A 5 -38.67 -15.10 -61.80
N VAL A 6 -39.00 -15.48 -60.57
CA VAL A 6 -39.49 -14.53 -59.54
C VAL A 6 -38.41 -13.51 -59.17
N ALA A 7 -37.18 -13.97 -58.93
CA ALA A 7 -36.05 -13.09 -58.63
C ALA A 7 -35.81 -12.06 -59.74
N LYS A 8 -35.89 -12.48 -61.01
CA LYS A 8 -35.77 -11.59 -62.17
C LYS A 8 -36.94 -10.60 -62.25
N SER A 9 -38.16 -11.03 -61.95
CA SER A 9 -39.36 -10.17 -61.98
C SER A 9 -39.35 -9.08 -60.90
N LEU A 10 -38.76 -9.36 -59.74
CA LEU A 10 -38.64 -8.44 -58.60
C LEU A 10 -37.35 -7.62 -58.63
N GLY A 11 -36.43 -7.91 -59.56
CA GLY A 11 -35.14 -7.22 -59.66
C GLY A 11 -34.17 -7.50 -58.50
N VAL A 12 -34.36 -8.61 -57.79
CA VAL A 12 -33.56 -8.98 -56.61
C VAL A 12 -32.77 -10.27 -56.83
N SER A 13 -31.71 -10.46 -56.05
CA SER A 13 -30.95 -11.71 -56.12
C SER A 13 -31.76 -12.89 -55.57
N ARG A 14 -31.50 -14.12 -56.07
CA ARG A 14 -32.11 -15.36 -55.53
C ARG A 14 -31.91 -15.51 -54.01
N ARG A 15 -30.76 -15.05 -53.48
CA ARG A 15 -30.45 -15.10 -52.05
C ARG A 15 -31.28 -14.10 -51.24
N THR A 16 -31.51 -12.91 -51.79
CA THR A 16 -32.38 -11.90 -51.19
C THR A 16 -33.83 -12.37 -51.18
N LEU A 17 -34.28 -12.99 -52.28
CA LEU A 17 -35.60 -13.60 -52.39
C LEU A 17 -35.80 -14.68 -51.31
N MET A 18 -34.84 -15.61 -51.17
CA MET A 18 -34.92 -16.65 -50.13
C MET A 18 -34.90 -16.08 -48.71
N ARG A 19 -34.11 -15.03 -48.47
CA ARG A 19 -34.13 -14.34 -47.17
C ARG A 19 -35.49 -13.73 -46.85
N TRP A 20 -36.19 -13.19 -47.84
CA TRP A 20 -37.54 -12.66 -47.65
C TRP A 20 -38.59 -13.75 -47.43
N VAL A 21 -38.42 -14.91 -48.08
CA VAL A 21 -39.23 -16.10 -47.83
C VAL A 21 -39.08 -16.56 -46.38
N ASP A 22 -37.85 -16.65 -45.89
CA ASP A 22 -37.56 -17.00 -44.50
C ASP A 22 -38.10 -15.95 -43.52
N GLN A 23 -38.02 -14.66 -43.88
CA GLN A 23 -38.51 -13.55 -43.06
C GLN A 23 -40.04 -13.50 -42.95
N LEU A 24 -40.75 -13.95 -44.00
CA LEU A 24 -42.22 -13.98 -44.05
C LEU A 24 -42.79 -15.35 -43.64
N ASP A 25 -41.93 -16.31 -43.29
CA ASP A 25 -42.28 -17.71 -42.98
C ASP A 25 -43.24 -18.30 -44.04
N LEU A 26 -42.91 -18.10 -45.31
CA LEU A 26 -43.74 -18.57 -46.42
C LEU A 26 -43.47 -20.06 -46.68
N GLU A 27 -44.50 -20.89 -46.49
CA GLU A 27 -44.48 -22.29 -46.87
C GLU A 27 -44.53 -22.43 -48.40
N LEU A 28 -43.36 -22.57 -49.02
CA LEU A 28 -43.26 -22.75 -50.47
C LEU A 28 -43.40 -24.23 -50.86
N GLU A 29 -44.24 -24.47 -51.87
CA GLU A 29 -44.37 -25.79 -52.48
C GLU A 29 -43.12 -26.14 -53.30
N LYS A 30 -42.72 -27.41 -53.26
CA LYS A 30 -41.67 -27.96 -54.10
C LYS A 30 -42.31 -28.78 -55.21
N ASN A 31 -41.87 -28.56 -56.45
CA ASN A 31 -42.30 -29.38 -57.57
C ASN A 31 -41.71 -30.80 -57.49
N GLU A 32 -42.13 -31.68 -58.38
CA GLU A 32 -41.63 -33.06 -58.49
C GLU A 32 -40.10 -33.16 -58.69
N LEU A 33 -39.47 -32.08 -59.17
CA LEU A 33 -38.01 -31.94 -59.31
C LEU A 33 -37.30 -31.33 -58.08
N GLY A 34 -38.03 -31.03 -57.00
CA GLY A 34 -37.49 -30.47 -55.75
C GLY A 34 -37.18 -28.98 -55.77
N HIS A 35 -37.58 -28.24 -56.80
CA HIS A 35 -37.42 -26.78 -56.88
C HIS A 35 -38.61 -26.05 -56.27
N TYR A 36 -38.34 -24.92 -55.60
CA TYR A 36 -39.38 -24.05 -55.05
C TYR A 36 -40.23 -23.41 -56.14
N GLN A 37 -41.55 -23.56 -56.01
CA GLN A 37 -42.55 -22.92 -56.83
C GLN A 37 -43.29 -21.84 -56.02
N PHE A 38 -43.39 -20.66 -56.61
CA PHE A 38 -44.09 -19.51 -56.02
C PHE A 38 -45.46 -19.37 -56.68
N SER A 39 -46.51 -19.20 -55.86
CA SER A 39 -47.83 -18.79 -56.32
C SER A 39 -47.86 -17.28 -56.56
N ASP A 40 -48.84 -16.81 -57.34
CA ASP A 40 -49.00 -15.38 -57.61
C ASP A 40 -49.29 -14.59 -56.31
N ALA A 41 -49.97 -15.22 -55.34
CA ALA A 41 -50.19 -14.66 -54.01
C ALA A 41 -48.88 -14.44 -53.22
N ASP A 42 -47.91 -15.33 -53.34
CA ASP A 42 -46.60 -15.21 -52.67
C ASP A 42 -45.79 -14.07 -53.28
N ILE A 43 -45.87 -13.92 -54.60
CA ILE A 43 -45.20 -12.84 -55.34
C ILE A 43 -45.78 -11.48 -54.92
N GLU A 44 -47.09 -11.38 -54.70
CA GLU A 44 -47.73 -10.15 -54.20
C GLU A 44 -47.24 -9.78 -52.79
N ARG A 45 -47.12 -10.76 -51.88
CA ARG A 45 -46.57 -10.52 -50.53
C ARG A 45 -45.12 -10.05 -50.57
N LEU A 46 -44.32 -10.64 -51.46
CA LEU A 46 -42.92 -10.24 -51.66
C LEU A 46 -42.81 -8.83 -52.27
N LYS A 47 -43.72 -8.44 -53.17
CA LYS A 47 -43.81 -7.06 -53.71
C LYS A 47 -44.23 -6.05 -52.63
N GLN A 48 -45.14 -6.43 -51.75
CA GLN A 48 -45.55 -5.57 -50.62
C GLN A 48 -44.36 -5.30 -49.68
N LEU A 49 -43.52 -6.30 -49.41
CA LEU A 49 -42.30 -6.15 -48.61
C LEU A 49 -41.25 -5.27 -49.32
N GLN A 50 -41.15 -5.35 -50.65
CA GLN A 50 -40.28 -4.47 -51.43
C GLN A 50 -40.69 -3.00 -51.32
N ASN A 51 -41.99 -2.71 -51.26
CA ASN A 51 -42.53 -1.34 -51.19
C ASN A 51 -42.58 -0.77 -49.76
N ASN A 52 -42.65 -1.63 -48.73
CA ASN A 52 -42.64 -1.23 -47.31
C ASN A 52 -41.48 -1.90 -46.56
N PRO A 53 -40.27 -1.31 -46.55
CA PRO A 53 -39.11 -1.84 -45.83
C PRO A 53 -39.23 -1.71 -44.29
N THR A 54 -40.35 -1.23 -43.76
CA THR A 54 -40.54 -0.86 -42.34
C THR A 54 -40.91 -2.03 -41.43
N VAL A 55 -40.95 -3.27 -41.92
CA VAL A 55 -41.07 -4.45 -41.05
C VAL A 55 -39.67 -4.93 -40.69
N THR A 56 -39.19 -4.42 -39.57
CA THR A 56 -37.99 -4.89 -38.87
C THR A 56 -38.12 -6.40 -38.62
N PRO A 57 -37.04 -7.18 -38.77
CA PRO A 57 -37.08 -8.63 -38.60
C PRO A 57 -37.34 -8.98 -37.13
N THR A 58 -38.30 -9.88 -36.87
CA THR A 58 -38.25 -10.74 -35.69
C THR A 58 -36.97 -11.57 -35.77
N PRO A 59 -36.05 -11.46 -34.79
CA PRO A 59 -34.78 -12.18 -34.85
C PRO A 59 -35.04 -13.65 -34.49
N ALA A 60 -35.30 -14.48 -35.50
CA ALA A 60 -35.12 -15.92 -35.38
C ALA A 60 -33.61 -16.22 -35.38
N ASN A 61 -33.05 -16.26 -34.18
CA ASN A 61 -31.86 -17.03 -33.81
C ASN A 61 -30.55 -16.73 -34.56
N GLU A 62 -30.08 -15.48 -34.52
CA GLU A 62 -28.65 -15.19 -34.67
C GLU A 62 -27.96 -15.35 -33.31
N GLN A 63 -27.19 -16.44 -33.15
CA GLN A 63 -26.25 -16.60 -32.04
C GLN A 63 -25.10 -15.60 -32.17
N THR A 64 -25.40 -14.34 -31.89
CA THR A 64 -24.38 -13.36 -31.53
C THR A 64 -23.74 -13.83 -30.23
N ARG A 65 -22.45 -14.16 -30.26
CA ARG A 65 -21.67 -14.33 -29.04
C ARG A 65 -21.55 -12.96 -28.36
N LYS A 66 -22.59 -12.58 -27.63
CA LYS A 66 -22.51 -11.52 -26.63
C LYS A 66 -21.54 -12.02 -25.58
N GLY A 67 -20.39 -11.35 -25.45
CA GLY A 67 -19.53 -11.52 -24.29
C GLY A 67 -20.40 -11.34 -23.06
N THR A 68 -20.63 -12.42 -22.33
CA THR A 68 -21.29 -12.35 -21.04
C THR A 68 -20.31 -11.61 -20.14
N ILE A 69 -20.56 -10.32 -19.89
CA ILE A 69 -20.00 -9.69 -18.70
C ILE A 69 -20.65 -10.46 -17.56
N THR A 70 -19.89 -11.39 -16.98
CA THR A 70 -20.26 -12.00 -15.70
C THR A 70 -20.48 -10.84 -14.76
N GLN A 71 -21.75 -10.58 -14.48
CA GLN A 71 -22.19 -9.59 -13.51
C GLN A 71 -21.37 -9.86 -12.26
N MET A 72 -20.54 -8.87 -11.87
CA MET A 72 -19.63 -8.98 -10.74
C MET A 72 -20.40 -9.63 -9.59
N VAL A 73 -19.89 -10.78 -9.13
CA VAL A 73 -20.47 -11.57 -8.04
C VAL A 73 -20.95 -10.58 -6.99
N SER A 74 -22.26 -10.53 -6.74
CA SER A 74 -22.83 -9.73 -5.66
C SER A 74 -22.05 -10.08 -4.41
N LEU A 75 -21.20 -9.17 -3.95
CA LEU A 75 -20.36 -9.39 -2.78
C LEU A 75 -21.33 -9.71 -1.64
N ASP A 76 -21.20 -10.93 -1.13
CA ASP A 76 -22.00 -11.44 -0.04
C ASP A 76 -21.78 -10.51 1.16
N GLU A 77 -22.76 -9.66 1.46
CA GLU A 77 -22.66 -8.60 2.45
C GLU A 77 -22.29 -9.17 3.83
N SER A 78 -22.76 -10.39 4.13
CA SER A 78 -22.37 -11.18 5.29
C SER A 78 -20.86 -11.45 5.35
N LYS A 79 -20.21 -11.73 4.21
CA LYS A 79 -18.75 -11.97 4.15
C LYS A 79 -18.00 -10.67 4.32
N VAL A 80 -18.50 -9.56 3.75
CA VAL A 80 -17.92 -8.23 3.94
C VAL A 80 -17.98 -7.84 5.42
N ASP A 81 -19.12 -8.04 6.07
CA ASP A 81 -19.29 -7.79 7.51
C ASP A 81 -18.39 -8.68 8.38
N SER A 82 -18.20 -9.95 8.00
CA SER A 82 -17.28 -10.83 8.72
C SER A 82 -15.83 -10.37 8.60
N LEU A 83 -15.45 -9.80 7.44
CA LEU A 83 -14.11 -9.29 7.19
C LEU A 83 -13.89 -7.97 7.95
N THR A 84 -14.87 -7.07 7.99
CA THR A 84 -14.77 -5.83 8.76
C THR A 84 -14.65 -6.12 10.25
N GLN A 85 -15.45 -7.04 10.80
CA GLN A 85 -15.32 -7.49 12.20
C GLN A 85 -13.93 -8.09 12.49
N ARG A 86 -13.40 -8.91 11.57
CA ARG A 86 -12.06 -9.49 11.71
C ARG A 86 -10.98 -8.40 11.71
N ILE A 87 -11.13 -7.37 10.88
CA ILE A 87 -10.21 -6.22 10.83
C ILE A 87 -10.26 -5.45 12.15
N GLU A 88 -11.45 -5.11 12.65
CA GLU A 88 -11.62 -4.41 13.92
C GLU A 88 -11.01 -5.18 15.11
N GLU A 89 -11.19 -6.51 15.16
CA GLU A 89 -10.56 -7.35 16.17
C GLU A 89 -9.02 -7.31 16.09
N VAL A 90 -8.47 -7.34 14.88
CA VAL A 90 -7.02 -7.28 14.66
C VAL A 90 -6.49 -5.91 15.05
N GLU A 91 -7.16 -4.83 14.68
CA GLU A 91 -6.80 -3.47 15.08
C GLU A 91 -6.79 -3.31 16.60
N ARG A 92 -7.82 -3.81 17.30
CA ARG A 92 -7.85 -3.82 18.77
C ARG A 92 -6.67 -4.59 19.38
N LYS A 93 -6.34 -5.76 18.83
CA LYS A 93 -5.19 -6.56 19.29
C LYS A 93 -3.86 -5.83 19.06
N VAL A 94 -3.68 -5.21 17.90
CA VAL A 94 -2.48 -4.42 17.58
C VAL A 94 -2.36 -3.23 18.53
N GLN A 95 -3.45 -2.49 18.75
CA GLN A 95 -3.47 -1.36 19.68
C GLN A 95 -3.11 -1.81 21.11
N SER A 96 -3.72 -2.90 21.60
CA SER A 96 -3.41 -3.43 22.93
C SER A 96 -1.95 -3.87 23.08
N LYS A 97 -1.35 -4.39 22.02
CA LYS A 97 0.07 -4.76 22.01
C LYS A 97 0.97 -3.53 22.00
N ALA A 98 0.60 -2.48 21.26
CA ALA A 98 1.30 -1.21 21.29
C ALA A 98 1.28 -0.60 22.69
N ASP A 99 0.11 -0.57 23.35
CA ASP A 99 -0.04 -0.09 24.72
C ASP A 99 0.80 -0.92 25.71
N GLY A 100 0.85 -2.25 25.53
CA GLY A 100 1.67 -3.14 26.33
C GLY A 100 3.17 -2.85 26.21
N VAL A 101 3.68 -2.69 24.98
CA VAL A 101 5.10 -2.36 24.74
C VAL A 101 5.45 -0.99 25.33
N VAL A 102 4.59 0.01 25.14
CA VAL A 102 4.79 1.36 25.69
C VAL A 102 4.81 1.32 27.22
N SER A 103 3.90 0.58 27.85
CA SER A 103 3.87 0.45 29.32
C SER A 103 5.17 -0.16 29.86
N TYR A 104 5.70 -1.19 29.18
CA TYR A 104 6.97 -1.80 29.53
C TYR A 104 8.14 -0.81 29.35
N GLN A 105 8.18 -0.08 28.24
CA GLN A 105 9.20 0.94 27.98
C GLN A 105 9.19 2.05 29.04
N LEU A 106 8.02 2.57 29.42
CA LEU A 106 7.92 3.58 30.48
C LEU A 106 8.44 3.05 31.82
N LEU A 107 8.08 1.81 32.18
CA LEU A 107 8.55 1.19 33.42
C LEU A 107 10.08 1.00 33.39
N GLN A 108 10.62 0.59 32.25
CA GLN A 108 12.05 0.42 32.05
C GLN A 108 12.81 1.75 32.16
N HIS A 109 12.35 2.79 31.46
CA HIS A 109 12.95 4.13 31.56
C HIS A 109 12.87 4.70 32.99
N ARG A 110 11.79 4.43 33.72
CA ARG A 110 11.70 4.83 35.13
C ARG A 110 12.78 4.16 35.98
N ARG A 111 13.01 2.85 35.79
CA ARG A 111 14.08 2.13 36.49
C ARG A 111 15.46 2.67 36.15
N GLU A 112 15.71 2.95 34.86
CA GLU A 112 16.96 3.55 34.40
C GLU A 112 17.19 4.93 35.04
N MET A 113 16.16 5.78 35.11
CA MET A 113 16.25 7.07 35.80
C MET A 113 16.53 6.91 37.30
N GLU A 114 15.88 5.96 37.98
CA GLU A 114 16.11 5.69 39.40
C GLU A 114 17.56 5.19 39.65
N GLU A 115 18.11 4.37 38.76
CA GLU A 115 19.50 3.92 38.81
C GLU A 115 20.49 5.07 38.57
N LEU A 116 20.23 5.92 37.58
CA LEU A 116 21.03 7.13 37.33
C LEU A 116 20.99 8.10 38.51
N GLN A 117 19.83 8.31 39.13
CA GLN A 117 19.72 9.14 40.33
C GLN A 117 20.48 8.54 41.51
N SER A 118 20.47 7.21 41.67
CA SER A 118 21.24 6.51 42.70
C SER A 118 22.74 6.67 42.49
N THR A 119 23.23 6.55 41.26
CA THR A 119 24.65 6.75 40.93
C THR A 119 25.07 8.20 41.14
N ILE A 120 24.25 9.18 40.74
CA ILE A 120 24.50 10.60 41.02
C ILE A 120 24.64 10.84 42.52
N LYS A 121 23.71 10.35 43.34
CA LYS A 121 23.80 10.49 44.82
C LYS A 121 25.08 9.89 45.39
N LYS A 122 25.51 8.73 44.89
CA LYS A 122 26.77 8.10 45.33
C LYS A 122 27.99 8.94 44.93
N LEU A 123 27.97 9.54 43.75
CA LEU A 123 29.03 10.45 43.30
C LEU A 123 29.06 11.73 44.12
N GLU A 124 27.90 12.32 44.42
CA GLU A 124 27.77 13.50 45.30
C GLU A 124 28.36 13.21 46.67
N LEU A 125 27.97 12.10 47.32
CA LEU A 125 28.54 11.68 48.61
C LEU A 125 30.06 11.50 48.53
N ARG A 126 30.56 10.88 47.45
CA ARG A 126 31.99 10.67 47.29
C ARG A 126 32.77 11.97 47.09
N ILE A 127 32.17 12.94 46.40
CA ILE A 127 32.76 14.28 46.24
C ILE A 127 32.79 14.99 47.60
N GLU A 128 31.71 14.95 48.37
CA GLU A 128 31.66 15.53 49.73
C GLU A 128 32.74 14.93 50.65
N GLU A 129 32.91 13.61 50.66
CA GLU A 129 33.97 12.94 51.42
C GLU A 129 35.36 13.43 51.03
N LEU A 130 35.64 13.55 49.73
CA LEU A 130 36.94 14.01 49.22
C LEU A 130 37.19 15.49 49.54
N GLU A 131 36.17 16.33 49.51
CA GLU A 131 36.26 17.74 49.90
C GLU A 131 36.55 17.87 51.40
N GLN A 132 35.87 17.09 52.24
CA GLN A 132 36.13 17.03 53.67
C GLN A 132 37.53 16.53 54.00
N GLU A 133 38.00 15.46 53.34
CA GLU A 133 39.36 14.96 53.51
C GLU A 133 40.42 16.02 53.14
N LYS A 134 40.19 16.78 52.06
CA LYS A 134 41.08 17.88 51.65
C LYS A 134 41.11 19.00 52.68
N LEU A 135 39.95 19.37 53.24
CA LEU A 135 39.85 20.39 54.30
C LEU A 135 40.59 19.94 55.56
N SER A 136 40.41 18.70 56.01
CA SER A 136 41.11 18.14 57.17
C SER A 136 42.62 18.07 56.96
N LYS A 137 43.10 17.57 55.80
CA LYS A 137 44.54 17.53 55.49
C LYS A 137 45.17 18.92 55.40
N LYS A 138 44.45 19.93 54.89
CA LYS A 138 44.91 21.32 54.86
C LYS A 138 45.05 21.90 56.28
N GLN A 139 44.20 21.50 57.21
CA GLN A 139 44.29 21.93 58.61
C GLN A 139 45.44 21.25 59.37
N GLU A 140 45.79 20.00 59.05
CA GLU A 140 46.95 19.33 59.66
C GLU A 140 48.28 19.94 59.21
N PHE A 141 48.43 20.28 57.93
CA PHE A 141 49.62 20.99 57.42
C PHE A 141 49.82 22.40 58.03
N GLY A 142 48.79 22.99 58.65
CA GLY A 142 48.89 24.29 59.34
C GLY A 142 49.28 24.20 60.81
N LYS A 143 49.33 22.99 61.40
CA LYS A 143 49.65 22.76 62.82
C LYS A 143 51.07 22.28 63.06
N ASP A 144 51.78 21.84 62.03
CA ASP A 144 53.22 21.62 62.13
C ASP A 144 53.90 22.98 62.24
N PRO A 145 54.61 23.28 63.35
CA PRO A 145 55.39 24.49 63.44
C PRO A 145 56.41 24.45 62.30
N ALA A 146 56.35 25.44 61.41
CA ALA A 146 57.29 25.59 60.32
C ALA A 146 58.71 25.32 60.82
N LEU A 147 59.39 24.32 60.24
CA LEU A 147 60.80 24.06 60.49
C LEU A 147 61.59 25.26 59.97
N VAL A 148 61.71 26.29 60.81
CA VAL A 148 62.54 27.47 60.56
C VAL A 148 63.99 26.98 60.65
N PHE A 149 64.56 26.65 59.50
CA PHE A 149 66.00 26.47 59.37
C PHE A 149 66.65 27.84 59.52
N ASP A 150 67.13 28.12 60.72
CA ASP A 150 67.94 29.30 61.05
C ASP A 150 69.29 29.19 60.33
N GLN A 151 69.31 29.54 59.04
CA GLN A 151 70.56 29.70 58.30
C GLN A 151 71.11 31.10 58.55
N THR A 152 71.94 31.20 59.59
CA THR A 152 72.81 32.33 59.81
C THR A 152 73.76 32.53 58.61
N LYS A 153 73.63 33.69 57.93
CA LYS A 153 74.63 34.47 57.14
C LYS A 153 75.72 33.67 56.38
N ALA A 154 75.86 33.72 55.05
CA ALA A 154 76.36 34.82 54.18
C ALA A 154 76.83 34.20 52.82
N PRO A 155 77.42 34.92 51.81
CA PRO A 155 77.16 36.24 51.23
C PRO A 155 76.84 36.17 49.69
N ALA A 156 76.47 37.31 49.11
CA ALA A 156 76.12 37.50 47.71
C ALA A 156 77.24 37.23 46.67
N LYS A 157 76.88 36.74 45.46
CA LYS A 157 77.35 37.20 44.12
C LYS A 157 76.65 36.49 42.92
N PRO A 158 76.69 37.06 41.68
CA PRO A 158 75.55 37.06 40.74
C PRO A 158 75.71 36.25 39.44
N SER A 159 74.57 36.00 38.78
CA SER A 159 74.27 35.77 37.35
C SER A 159 75.14 34.80 36.51
N ARG A 160 74.50 33.90 35.74
CA ARG A 160 74.70 33.73 34.28
C ARG A 160 73.77 32.66 33.65
N ARG A 161 72.79 33.17 32.88
CA ARG A 161 72.37 32.79 31.51
C ARG A 161 72.27 31.31 31.05
N LYS A 162 71.06 31.04 30.52
CA LYS A 162 70.69 30.47 29.19
C LYS A 162 70.68 28.95 28.96
N GLY A 163 69.63 28.53 28.25
CA GLY A 163 69.54 27.31 27.42
C GLY A 163 68.23 26.56 27.69
N LEU A 164 67.13 26.84 26.98
CA LEU A 164 66.72 26.11 25.76
C LEU A 164 66.81 24.59 25.95
N ILE A 165 65.69 23.97 26.33
CA ILE A 165 65.11 22.69 25.86
C ILE A 165 64.04 22.31 26.89
N SER A 166 62.79 22.65 26.62
CA SER A 166 61.65 21.84 27.09
C SER A 166 60.49 21.97 26.11
N SER A 167 60.80 21.86 24.83
CA SER A 167 59.84 21.55 23.77
C SER A 167 59.91 20.05 23.49
N ILE A 168 59.48 19.24 24.47
CA ILE A 168 59.15 17.82 24.29
C ILE A 168 57.96 17.52 25.19
N LEU A 169 56.77 17.72 24.63
CA LEU A 169 55.58 16.90 24.84
C LEU A 169 54.53 17.41 23.85
N GLY A 170 54.73 17.01 22.60
CA GLY A 170 53.63 16.74 21.71
C GLY A 170 53.09 15.35 22.05
N PHE A 171 51.83 15.27 22.42
CA PHE A 171 50.77 14.55 21.70
C PHE A 171 49.44 14.90 22.37
#